data_AF-A0A1U8Q514-F1
#
_entry.id   AF-A0A1U8Q514-F1
#
_cell.length_a   1.000
_cell.length_b   1.000
_cell.length_c   1.000
_cell.angle_alpha   90.00
_cell.angle_beta   90.00
_cell.angle_gamma   90.00
#
_symmetry.space_group_name_H-M   'P 1'
#
loop_
_entity.id
_entity.type
_entity.pdbx_description
1 polymer ?
#
loop_
_entity_poly.entity_id
_entity_poly.type
_entity_poly.pdbx_seq_one_letter_code
_entity_poly.pdbx_strand_id
1 'polypeptide(L)'
;MEVTFFQAYIDGMDFVFMDNPMLRNIEKNIYGGGREDILKRMVLFCKATLEVLFCKYTWCVLVIHNIAHQGRGPVSDFRYVDLPQNYIDHFKLHDPGGGEHFNILAAGLKAEDRVVTVSHGYAWELKTKEGGWGLHQIINECDWKLKGIVNGIDAKEWKVALQRETLQTEN
;
A
#
# COMPACT_ATOMS: atom_id res chain seq x y z
N MET A 1 -16.26 -10.10 9.81
CA MET A 1 -17.12 -8.97 9.35
C MET A 1 -17.55 -9.31 7.93
N GLU A 2 -18.83 -9.18 7.60
CA GLU A 2 -19.29 -9.50 6.23
C GLU A 2 -18.84 -8.38 5.28
N VAL A 3 -18.18 -8.75 4.19
CA VAL A 3 -17.65 -7.86 3.15
C VAL A 3 -18.38 -8.19 1.86
N THR A 4 -18.96 -7.19 1.21
CA THR A 4 -19.65 -7.37 -0.07
C THR A 4 -18.72 -6.96 -1.19
N PHE A 5 -18.65 -7.78 -2.24
CA PHE A 5 -17.86 -7.50 -3.43
C PHE A 5 -18.78 -7.24 -4.61
N PHE A 6 -18.51 -6.19 -5.37
CA PHE A 6 -19.13 -5.90 -6.66
C PHE A 6 -18.06 -5.99 -7.73
N GLN A 7 -18.39 -6.62 -8.86
CA GLN A 7 -17.44 -6.84 -9.94
C GLN A 7 -17.88 -6.08 -11.19
N ALA A 8 -16.95 -5.41 -11.85
CA ALA A 8 -17.18 -4.73 -13.13
C ALA A 8 -16.01 -4.99 -14.08
N TYR A 9 -16.30 -5.39 -15.30
CA TYR A 9 -15.28 -5.56 -16.34
C TYR A 9 -15.26 -4.32 -17.25
N ILE A 10 -14.16 -3.58 -17.25
CA ILE A 10 -14.00 -2.31 -17.98
C ILE A 10 -12.66 -2.32 -18.72
N ASP A 11 -12.68 -2.08 -20.03
CA ASP A 11 -11.48 -1.97 -20.89
C ASP A 11 -10.46 -3.10 -20.75
N GLY A 12 -10.94 -4.34 -20.61
CA GLY A 12 -10.07 -5.51 -20.49
C GLY A 12 -9.64 -5.83 -19.05
N MET A 13 -10.00 -4.99 -18.08
CA MET A 13 -9.65 -5.14 -16.67
C MET A 13 -10.86 -5.45 -15.80
N ASP A 14 -10.63 -6.28 -14.79
CA ASP A 14 -11.63 -6.67 -13.80
C ASP A 14 -11.51 -5.79 -12.55
N PHE A 15 -12.54 -5.01 -12.26
CA PHE A 15 -12.62 -4.12 -11.12
C PHE A 15 -13.48 -4.77 -10.04
N VAL A 16 -12.87 -5.09 -8.91
CA VAL A 16 -13.59 -5.56 -7.73
C VAL A 16 -13.72 -4.39 -6.75
N PHE A 17 -14.94 -3.92 -6.55
CA PHE A 17 -15.29 -2.94 -5.54
C PHE A 17 -15.67 -3.66 -4.26
N MET A 18 -15.13 -3.19 -3.14
CA MET A 18 -15.36 -3.76 -1.82
C MET A 18 -16.21 -2.79 -0.99
N ASP A 19 -17.44 -3.18 -0.67
CA ASP A 19 -18.26 -2.51 0.34
C ASP A 19 -18.03 -3.20 1.69
N ASN A 20 -17.47 -2.42 2.61
CA ASN A 20 -17.24 -2.84 3.97
C ASN A 20 -17.95 -1.83 4.89
N PRO A 21 -18.75 -2.28 5.88
CA PRO A 21 -19.39 -1.39 6.84
C PRO A 21 -18.45 -0.37 7.50
N MET A 22 -17.17 -0.72 7.63
CA MET A 22 -16.11 0.13 8.15
C MET A 22 -15.81 1.36 7.29
N LEU A 23 -16.16 1.33 6.00
CA LEU A 23 -15.98 2.43 5.06
C LEU A 23 -17.27 3.24 4.83
N ARG A 24 -18.38 2.86 5.47
CA ARG A 24 -19.66 3.57 5.33
C ARG A 24 -19.68 4.84 6.19
N ASN A 25 -20.24 5.92 5.66
CA ASN A 25 -20.43 7.22 6.33
C ASN A 25 -19.12 7.91 6.80
N ILE A 26 -17.98 7.54 6.22
CA ILE A 26 -16.69 8.19 6.49
C ILE A 26 -16.18 8.97 5.28
N GLU A 27 -17.03 9.25 4.29
CA GLU A 27 -16.67 9.93 3.04
C GLU A 27 -16.01 11.30 3.26
N LYS A 28 -16.33 11.95 4.39
CA LYS A 28 -15.75 13.24 4.79
C LYS A 28 -14.45 13.11 5.58
N ASN A 29 -14.10 11.91 6.05
CA ASN A 29 -12.92 11.66 6.88
C ASN A 29 -12.39 10.22 6.75
N ILE A 30 -12.00 9.84 5.54
CA ILE A 30 -11.56 8.48 5.20
C ILE A 30 -10.28 8.03 5.94
N TYR A 31 -9.53 8.98 6.52
CA TYR A 31 -8.31 8.73 7.30
C TYR A 31 -8.53 8.83 8.82
N GLY A 32 -9.72 9.23 9.27
CA GLY A 32 -10.02 9.47 10.68
C GLY A 32 -10.41 8.24 11.49
N GLY A 33 -10.67 8.43 12.77
CA GLY A 33 -11.00 7.34 13.71
C GLY A 33 -9.83 6.97 14.63
N GLY A 34 -10.04 5.93 15.44
CA GLY A 34 -9.04 5.44 16.38
C GLY A 34 -8.00 4.52 15.72
N ARG A 35 -7.04 4.04 16.52
CA ARG A 35 -6.00 3.10 16.08
C ARG A 35 -6.60 1.85 15.43
N GLU A 36 -7.65 1.29 16.05
CA GLU A 36 -8.35 0.12 15.53
C GLU A 36 -8.95 0.37 14.14
N ASP A 37 -9.53 1.56 13.92
CA ASP A 37 -10.11 1.95 12.64
C ASP A 37 -9.03 2.13 11.57
N ILE A 38 -7.86 2.66 11.94
CA ILE A 38 -6.76 2.79 10.99
C ILE A 38 -6.22 1.41 10.62
N LEU A 39 -5.95 0.55 11.63
CA LEU A 39 -5.37 -0.77 11.42
C LEU A 39 -6.30 -1.68 10.62
N LYS A 40 -7.59 -1.73 10.94
CA LYS A 40 -8.53 -2.56 10.18
C LYS A 40 -8.66 -2.11 8.72
N ARG A 41 -8.56 -0.80 8.40
CA ARG A 41 -8.51 -0.32 7.01
C ARG A 41 -7.21 -0.71 6.31
N MET A 42 -6.06 -0.55 6.98
CA MET A 42 -4.78 -0.98 6.45
C MET A 42 -4.77 -2.49 6.17
N VAL A 43 -5.30 -3.29 7.11
CA VAL A 43 -5.51 -4.72 6.93
C VAL A 43 -6.41 -4.96 5.76
N LEU A 44 -7.55 -4.27 5.62
CA LEU A 44 -8.47 -4.48 4.50
C LEU A 44 -7.80 -4.30 3.13
N PHE A 45 -6.94 -3.28 2.97
CA PHE A 45 -6.18 -3.07 1.74
C PHE A 45 -5.05 -4.09 1.53
N CYS A 46 -4.45 -4.60 2.61
CA CYS A 46 -3.46 -5.66 2.53
C CYS A 46 -4.07 -7.07 2.61
N LYS A 47 -5.37 -7.22 2.87
CA LYS A 47 -6.01 -8.53 3.09
C LYS A 47 -6.03 -9.31 1.80
N ALA A 48 -6.21 -8.64 0.65
CA ALA A 48 -6.05 -9.26 -0.66
C ALA A 48 -4.65 -9.89 -0.81
N THR A 49 -3.59 -9.13 -0.50
CA THR A 49 -2.20 -9.62 -0.46
C THR A 49 -2.01 -10.82 0.45
N LEU A 50 -2.64 -10.81 1.62
CA LEU A 50 -2.50 -11.85 2.63
C LEU A 50 -3.34 -13.08 2.29
N GLU A 51 -4.48 -12.90 1.64
CA GLU A 51 -5.33 -13.97 1.12
C GLU A 51 -4.72 -14.64 -0.13
N VAL A 52 -3.86 -13.95 -0.87
CA VAL A 52 -3.07 -14.55 -1.97
C VAL A 52 -2.17 -15.68 -1.46
N LEU A 53 -1.74 -15.66 -0.19
CA LEU A 53 -1.08 -16.81 0.44
C LEU A 53 -1.92 -18.10 0.40
N PHE A 54 -3.24 -17.98 0.21
CA PHE A 54 -4.19 -19.09 0.12
C PHE A 54 -4.72 -19.34 -1.30
N CYS A 55 -4.57 -18.37 -2.21
CA CYS A 55 -5.09 -18.45 -3.57
C CYS A 55 -3.98 -18.79 -4.58
N LYS A 56 -3.81 -20.10 -4.84
CA LYS A 56 -2.81 -20.65 -5.79
C LYS A 56 -2.82 -20.09 -7.22
N TYR A 57 -3.87 -19.37 -7.61
CA TYR A 57 -4.09 -18.91 -8.99
C TYR A 57 -4.25 -17.38 -9.09
N THR A 58 -3.97 -16.65 -8.02
CA THR A 58 -4.11 -15.19 -8.00
C THR A 58 -2.73 -14.55 -7.92
N TRP A 59 -2.49 -13.58 -8.79
CA TRP A 59 -1.29 -12.73 -8.74
C TRP A 59 -1.60 -11.45 -7.99
N CYS A 60 -0.68 -11.00 -7.14
CA CYS A 60 -0.81 -9.76 -6.39
C CYS A 60 0.36 -8.80 -6.69
N VAL A 61 0.02 -7.52 -6.79
CA VAL A 61 0.98 -6.44 -7.00
C VAL A 61 0.77 -5.37 -5.93
N LEU A 62 1.79 -5.15 -5.10
CA LEU A 62 1.79 -4.08 -4.11
C LEU A 62 2.43 -2.81 -4.67
N VAL A 63 1.69 -1.70 -4.62
CA VAL A 63 2.18 -0.38 -5.03
C VAL A 63 2.52 0.44 -3.80
N ILE A 64 3.79 0.86 -3.67
CA ILE A 64 4.27 1.68 -2.56
C ILE A 64 4.35 3.15 -3.00
N HIS A 65 3.45 3.95 -2.44
CA HIS A 65 3.46 5.41 -2.59
C HIS A 65 4.22 6.12 -1.46
N ASN A 66 4.22 5.53 -0.26
CA ASN A 66 4.91 6.08 0.91
C ASN A 66 5.22 4.97 1.93
N ILE A 67 6.51 4.66 2.08
CA ILE A 67 6.98 3.61 2.99
C ILE A 67 6.96 4.01 4.47
N ALA A 68 6.80 5.29 4.82
CA ALA A 68 6.74 5.68 6.22
C ALA A 68 5.44 5.19 6.89
N HIS A 69 4.36 4.99 6.12
CA HIS A 69 3.06 4.52 6.60
C HIS A 69 2.95 3.00 6.57
N GLN A 70 3.61 2.33 7.51
CA GLN A 70 3.81 0.87 7.50
C GLN A 70 2.76 0.05 8.25
N GLY A 71 1.91 0.70 9.05
CA GLY A 71 1.02 0.00 9.99
C GLY A 71 1.80 -0.62 11.15
N ARG A 72 2.84 0.08 11.64
CA ARG A 72 3.68 -0.36 12.77
C ARG A 72 2.90 -0.34 14.10
N GLY A 73 3.09 -1.35 14.93
CA GLY A 73 2.41 -1.47 16.22
C GLY A 73 2.96 -2.52 17.19
N PRO A 74 2.40 -2.64 18.40
CA PRO A 74 2.65 -3.79 19.25
C PRO A 74 2.18 -5.09 18.57
N VAL A 75 2.84 -6.21 18.86
CA VAL A 75 2.49 -7.54 18.33
C VAL A 75 1.04 -7.93 18.63
N SER A 76 0.47 -7.42 19.73
CA SER A 76 -0.93 -7.62 20.11
C SER A 76 -1.94 -7.04 19.11
N ASP A 77 -1.53 -6.12 18.24
CA ASP A 77 -2.39 -5.58 17.17
C ASP A 77 -2.77 -6.62 16.12
N PHE A 78 -2.08 -7.77 16.07
CA PHE A 78 -2.44 -8.89 15.19
C PHE A 78 -3.90 -9.33 15.35
N ARG A 79 -4.50 -9.13 16.54
CA ARG A 79 -5.93 -9.40 16.81
C ARG A 79 -6.90 -8.69 15.85
N TYR A 80 -6.48 -7.62 15.19
CA TYR A 80 -7.30 -6.84 14.27
C TYR A 80 -7.20 -7.31 12.81
N VAL A 81 -6.29 -8.24 12.51
CA VAL A 81 -6.00 -8.69 11.14
C VAL A 81 -7.02 -9.72 10.62
N ASP A 82 -7.81 -10.32 11.51
CA ASP A 82 -8.83 -11.33 11.17
C ASP A 82 -8.25 -12.50 10.35
N LEU A 83 -7.04 -12.94 10.73
CA LEU A 83 -6.33 -14.09 10.17
C LEU A 83 -6.04 -15.14 11.25
N PRO A 84 -5.86 -16.42 10.87
CA PRO A 84 -5.47 -17.47 11.80
C PRO A 84 -4.15 -17.15 12.53
N GLN A 85 -4.04 -17.57 13.80
CA GLN A 85 -2.92 -17.19 14.68
C GLN A 85 -1.54 -17.61 14.17
N ASN A 86 -1.47 -18.67 13.37
CA ASN A 86 -0.22 -19.16 12.76
C ASN A 86 0.38 -18.19 11.73
N TYR A 87 -0.34 -17.12 11.33
CA TYR A 87 0.17 -16.10 10.41
C TYR A 87 0.92 -14.97 11.12
N ILE A 88 0.90 -14.92 12.45
CA ILE A 88 1.46 -13.79 13.21
C ILE A 88 2.92 -13.51 12.89
N ASP A 89 3.70 -14.54 12.59
CA ASP A 89 5.13 -14.40 12.31
C ASP A 89 5.41 -13.66 11.00
N HIS A 90 4.46 -13.65 10.04
CA HIS A 90 4.60 -12.84 8.83
C HIS A 90 4.59 -11.34 9.14
N PHE A 91 3.86 -10.94 10.18
CA PHE A 91 3.70 -9.55 10.62
C PHE A 91 4.74 -9.10 11.64
N LYS A 92 5.52 -10.03 12.19
CA LYS A 92 6.60 -9.67 13.10
C LYS A 92 7.78 -9.10 12.33
N LEU A 93 8.29 -7.99 12.84
CA LEU A 93 9.53 -7.38 12.42
C LEU A 93 10.37 -7.11 13.66
N HIS A 94 11.66 -7.47 13.60
CA HIS A 94 12.60 -7.19 14.68
C HIS A 94 13.28 -5.84 14.44
N ASP A 95 13.19 -4.95 15.43
CA ASP A 95 13.95 -3.71 15.49
C ASP A 95 15.10 -3.85 16.51
N PRO A 96 16.37 -3.68 16.13
CA PRO A 96 17.50 -3.81 17.05
C PRO A 96 17.41 -2.95 18.32
N GLY A 97 16.71 -1.81 18.27
CA GLY A 97 16.53 -0.93 19.42
C GLY A 97 15.19 -1.08 20.16
N GLY A 98 14.22 -1.77 19.56
CA GLY A 98 12.83 -1.80 20.02
C GLY A 98 12.23 -3.20 20.19
N GLY A 99 12.97 -4.25 19.84
CA GLY A 99 12.50 -5.63 19.88
C GLY A 99 11.50 -5.95 18.77
N GLU A 100 10.74 -7.02 18.98
CA GLU A 100 9.71 -7.46 18.04
C GLU A 100 8.50 -6.52 18.05
N HIS A 101 8.03 -6.17 16.85
CA HIS A 101 6.84 -5.36 16.66
C HIS A 101 6.04 -5.85 15.45
N PHE A 102 4.78 -5.45 15.40
CA PHE A 102 3.84 -5.71 14.31
C PHE A 102 4.07 -4.73 13.16
N ASN A 103 4.04 -5.20 11.92
CA ASN A 103 4.21 -4.39 10.72
C ASN A 103 3.43 -4.97 9.53
N ILE A 104 2.38 -4.25 9.09
CA ILE A 104 1.49 -4.69 7.99
C ILE A 104 2.23 -4.65 6.65
N LEU A 105 2.95 -3.57 6.37
CA LEU A 105 3.65 -3.41 5.10
C LEU A 105 4.76 -4.46 4.93
N ALA A 106 5.45 -4.82 6.01
CA ALA A 106 6.43 -5.91 6.00
C ALA A 106 5.80 -7.26 5.64
N ALA A 107 4.61 -7.56 6.18
CA ALA A 107 3.88 -8.78 5.83
C ALA A 107 3.48 -8.78 4.34
N GLY A 108 2.97 -7.64 3.85
CA GLY A 108 2.65 -7.46 2.43
C GLY A 108 3.87 -7.67 1.52
N LEU A 109 4.99 -7.00 1.81
CA LEU A 109 6.24 -7.14 1.08
C LEU A 109 6.70 -8.61 0.97
N LYS A 110 6.50 -9.43 2.00
CA LYS A 110 6.85 -10.85 1.98
C LYS A 110 5.90 -11.68 1.11
N ALA A 111 4.60 -11.37 1.10
CA ALA A 111 3.56 -12.18 0.46
C ALA A 111 3.36 -11.90 -1.05
N GLU A 112 3.66 -10.69 -1.51
CA GLU A 112 3.36 -10.23 -2.88
C GLU A 112 4.19 -10.89 -3.98
N ASP A 113 3.63 -11.04 -5.19
CA ASP A 113 4.38 -11.51 -6.36
C ASP A 113 5.25 -10.41 -6.97
N ARG A 114 4.74 -9.17 -6.96
CA ARG A 114 5.45 -7.98 -7.46
C ARG A 114 5.25 -6.79 -6.54
N VAL A 115 6.28 -5.97 -6.44
CA VAL A 115 6.24 -4.70 -5.72
C VAL A 115 6.62 -3.61 -6.71
N VAL A 116 5.78 -2.58 -6.81
CA VAL A 116 6.05 -1.41 -7.63
C VAL A 116 6.08 -0.15 -6.79
N THR A 117 6.87 0.83 -7.22
CA THR A 117 6.96 2.14 -6.56
C THR A 117 6.77 3.24 -7.59
N VAL A 118 6.55 4.47 -7.11
CA VAL A 118 6.17 5.61 -7.96
C VAL A 118 7.31 6.24 -8.77
N SER A 119 8.55 5.73 -8.65
CA SER A 119 9.67 6.13 -9.51
C SER A 119 10.87 5.21 -9.37
N HIS A 120 11.78 5.23 -10.36
CA HIS A 120 13.06 4.52 -10.29
C HIS A 120 13.93 5.01 -9.11
N GLY A 121 13.98 6.33 -8.89
CA GLY A 121 14.71 6.93 -7.79
C GLY A 121 14.15 6.47 -6.43
N TYR A 122 12.82 6.43 -6.30
CA TYR A 122 12.18 5.96 -5.09
C TYR A 122 12.45 4.47 -4.84
N ALA A 123 12.36 3.62 -5.88
CA ALA A 123 12.75 2.21 -5.75
C ALA A 123 14.19 2.01 -5.24
N TRP A 124 15.13 2.87 -5.68
CA TRP A 124 16.49 2.86 -5.14
C TRP A 124 16.54 3.35 -3.69
N GLU A 125 15.86 4.45 -3.38
CA GLU A 125 15.83 5.05 -2.04
C GLU A 125 15.32 4.05 -0.97
N LEU A 126 14.29 3.28 -1.29
CA LEU A 126 13.73 2.26 -0.39
C LEU A 126 14.76 1.19 0.03
N LYS A 127 15.80 0.97 -0.77
CA LYS A 127 16.86 -0.01 -0.48
C LYS A 127 17.92 0.52 0.49
N THR A 128 17.94 1.83 0.72
CA THR A 128 18.88 2.47 1.65
C THR A 128 18.33 2.40 3.07
N LYS A 129 19.23 2.46 4.08
CA LYS A 129 18.82 2.38 5.48
C LYS A 129 17.93 3.56 5.88
N GLU A 130 18.25 4.74 5.35
CA GLU A 130 17.57 6.00 5.58
C GLU A 130 16.21 6.03 4.87
N GLY A 131 16.19 5.65 3.59
CA GLY A 131 15.00 5.71 2.75
C GLY A 131 14.04 4.53 2.90
N GLY A 132 14.51 3.39 3.39
CA GLY A 132 13.68 2.19 3.60
C GLY A 132 12.91 2.18 4.92
N TRP A 133 13.11 3.17 5.80
CA TRP A 133 12.38 3.30 7.08
C TRP A 133 12.36 2.01 7.91
N GLY A 134 13.49 1.32 8.01
CA GLY A 134 13.61 0.04 8.73
C GLY A 134 13.17 -1.20 7.94
N LEU A 135 12.57 -1.05 6.76
CA LEU A 135 12.21 -2.17 5.85
C LEU A 135 13.26 -2.47 4.78
N HIS A 136 14.32 -1.66 4.69
CA HIS A 136 15.39 -1.80 3.69
C HIS A 136 15.94 -3.22 3.56
N GLN A 137 16.11 -3.97 4.65
CA GLN A 137 16.57 -5.37 4.58
C GLN A 137 15.60 -6.26 3.81
N ILE A 138 14.31 -6.24 4.17
CA ILE A 138 13.25 -7.00 3.47
C ILE A 138 13.17 -6.60 2.00
N ILE A 139 13.31 -5.30 1.72
CA ILE A 139 13.23 -4.77 0.35
C ILE A 139 14.42 -5.27 -0.48
N ASN A 140 15.63 -5.30 0.10
CA ASN A 140 16.79 -5.84 -0.59
C ASN A 140 16.66 -7.37 -0.80
N GLU A 141 16.11 -8.11 0.15
CA GLU A 141 15.78 -9.54 -0.02
C GLU A 141 14.74 -9.77 -1.14
N CYS A 142 13.85 -8.79 -1.33
CA CYS A 142 12.80 -8.80 -2.34
C CYS A 142 13.13 -7.99 -3.60
N ASP A 143 14.39 -7.57 -3.83
CA ASP A 143 14.75 -6.68 -4.95
C ASP A 143 14.38 -7.30 -6.31
N TRP A 144 14.45 -8.62 -6.42
CA TRP A 144 14.07 -9.38 -7.62
C TRP A 144 12.61 -9.19 -8.06
N LYS A 145 11.73 -8.73 -7.16
CA LYS A 145 10.32 -8.43 -7.45
C LYS A 145 9.97 -6.95 -7.36
N LEU A 146 10.94 -6.07 -7.07
CA LEU A 146 10.75 -4.63 -6.95
C LEU A 146 10.97 -3.92 -8.29
N LYS A 147 10.08 -2.99 -8.66
CA LYS A 147 10.27 -2.12 -9.83
C LYS A 147 9.75 -0.71 -9.63
N GLY A 148 10.55 0.30 -9.98
CA GLY A 148 10.08 1.69 -10.03
C GLY A 148 9.32 1.95 -11.34
N ILE A 149 8.08 2.42 -11.24
CA ILE A 149 7.25 2.87 -12.37
C ILE A 149 6.90 4.33 -12.11
N VAL A 150 7.31 5.21 -13.01
CA VAL A 150 7.09 6.65 -12.86
C VAL A 150 5.60 6.96 -12.98
N ASN A 151 5.05 7.69 -12.00
CA ASN A 151 3.67 8.16 -12.08
C ASN A 151 3.44 9.00 -13.34
N GLY A 152 2.31 8.77 -13.99
CA GLY A 152 1.81 9.61 -15.08
C GLY A 152 0.74 10.59 -14.60
N ILE A 153 0.51 11.62 -15.40
CA ILE A 153 -0.68 12.48 -15.33
C ILE A 153 -1.43 12.37 -16.65
N ASP A 154 -2.76 12.48 -16.64
CA ASP A 154 -3.52 12.61 -17.88
C ASP A 154 -3.34 14.03 -18.43
N ALA A 155 -2.56 14.14 -19.50
CA ALA A 155 -2.28 15.42 -20.15
C ALA A 155 -3.50 16.08 -20.80
N LYS A 156 -4.60 15.35 -21.04
CA LYS A 156 -5.86 15.90 -21.55
C LYS A 156 -6.65 16.57 -20.44
N GLU A 157 -6.69 15.97 -19.26
CA GLU A 157 -7.32 16.54 -18.06
C GLU A 157 -6.51 17.73 -17.52
N TRP A 158 -5.19 17.57 -17.44
CA TRP A 158 -4.25 18.59 -16.96
C TRP A 158 -3.90 19.65 -18.00
N LYS A 159 -4.61 19.70 -19.12
CA LYS A 159 -4.45 20.73 -20.15
C LYS A 159 -5.09 22.04 -19.67
N VAL A 160 -4.39 22.73 -18.77
CA VAL A 160 -4.67 24.15 -18.53
C VAL A 160 -4.33 24.86 -19.83
N ALA A 161 -5.26 25.64 -20.38
CA ALA A 161 -4.95 26.49 -21.52
C ALA A 161 -3.70 27.30 -21.13
N LEU A 162 -2.58 27.09 -21.84
CA LEU A 162 -1.44 27.99 -21.73
C LEU A 162 -1.98 29.37 -22.09
N GLN A 163 -2.33 30.15 -21.07
CA GLN A 163 -2.68 31.53 -21.24
C GLN A 163 -1.40 32.19 -21.70
N ARG A 164 -1.35 32.45 -23.01
CA ARG A 164 -0.33 33.28 -23.63
C ARG A 164 -0.43 34.67 -23.00
N GLU A 165 0.18 34.87 -21.83
CA GLU A 165 0.78 36.14 -21.48
C GLU A 165 2.10 36.24 -22.27
N THR A 166 1.94 36.28 -23.59
CA THR A 166 3.00 36.73 -24.47
C THR A 166 2.94 38.25 -24.44
N LEU A 167 3.81 38.84 -23.62
CA LEU A 167 4.44 40.15 -23.86
C LEU A 167 3.53 41.18 -24.57
N GLN A 168 2.61 41.81 -23.85
CA GLN A 168 2.10 43.12 -24.26
C GLN A 168 3.05 44.20 -23.75
N THR A 169 3.90 44.66 -24.67
CA THR A 169 4.30 46.06 -24.90
C THR A 169 4.58 46.95 -23.68
N GLU A 170 5.86 47.22 -23.44
CA GLU A 170 6.31 48.59 -23.13
C GLU A 170 7.22 49.03 -24.29
N ASN A 171 6.68 49.95 -25.10
CA ASN A 171 7.44 50.80 -26.03
C ASN A 171 7.90 52.04 -25.27
#